data_AF-A0A9P8USJ2-F1
#
_entry.id   AF-A0A9P8USJ2-F1
#
_cell.length_a   1.000
_cell.length_b   1.000
_cell.length_c   1.000
_cell.angle_alpha   90.00
_cell.angle_beta   90.00
_cell.angle_gamma   90.00
#
_symmetry.space_group_name_H-M   'P 1'
#
loop_
_entity.id
_entity.type
_entity.pdbx_description
1 polymer ?
#
loop_
_entity_poly.entity_id
_entity_poly.type
_entity_poly.pdbx_seq_one_letter_code
_entity_poly.pdbx_strand_id
1 'polypeptide(L)'
;MLETRSALGFLMLCLFNCATAADSNEFISPNFQSSLNTGRFAGVSAWDLGLSQLIAFQSTWDEYKIELWQQNLDVGNATSSPTLVYEQDAGDYLPQSFYWTVQTYEIQLPNSPVFFFWLRDKNSHSQQSSAFF
;
A
#
# COMPACT_ATOMS: atom_id res chain seq x y z
N MET A 1 34.09 -41.81 37.18
CA MET A 1 34.32 -41.65 35.72
C MET A 1 32.95 -41.55 35.09
N LEU A 2 32.61 -40.37 34.55
CA LEU A 2 31.43 -40.02 33.71
C LEU A 2 30.02 -40.23 34.33
N GLU A 3 29.01 -39.38 34.15
CA GLU A 3 28.90 -38.03 33.58
C GLU A 3 27.52 -37.44 33.96
N THR A 4 27.50 -36.11 34.07
CA THR A 4 26.37 -35.17 34.18
C THR A 4 25.22 -35.40 33.20
N ARG A 5 23.98 -35.15 33.64
CA ARG A 5 22.95 -34.46 32.83
C ARG A 5 22.06 -33.56 33.70
N SER A 6 22.42 -32.28 33.81
CA SER A 6 21.51 -31.22 34.23
C SER A 6 20.37 -31.10 33.23
N ALA A 7 19.13 -31.24 33.70
CA ALA A 7 17.94 -30.83 32.98
C ALA A 7 17.81 -29.30 33.13
N LEU A 8 18.42 -28.55 32.21
CA LEU A 8 18.22 -27.12 32.10
C LEU A 8 16.81 -26.88 31.54
N GLY A 9 15.88 -26.47 32.41
CA GLY A 9 14.52 -26.10 32.04
C GLY A 9 14.51 -24.90 31.10
N PHE A 10 14.02 -25.12 29.89
CA PHE A 10 13.84 -24.09 28.86
C PHE A 10 12.52 -23.36 29.15
N LEU A 11 12.54 -22.36 30.04
CA LEU A 11 11.40 -21.44 30.23
C LEU A 11 11.58 -20.28 29.25
N MET A 12 11.08 -20.46 28.03
CA MET A 12 11.03 -19.42 27.00
C MET A 12 9.93 -18.42 27.37
N LEU A 13 10.33 -17.27 27.89
CA LEU A 13 9.45 -16.14 28.20
C LEU A 13 8.96 -15.54 26.88
N CYS A 14 7.73 -15.88 26.46
CA CYS A 14 7.07 -15.23 25.34
C CYS A 14 6.77 -13.78 25.73
N LEU A 15 7.64 -12.86 25.33
CA LEU A 15 7.35 -11.43 25.32
C LEU A 15 6.25 -11.20 24.28
N PHE A 16 5.02 -11.01 24.76
CA PHE A 16 3.95 -10.45 23.96
C PHE A 16 4.34 -9.01 23.59
N ASN A 17 4.90 -8.83 22.40
CA ASN A 17 4.89 -7.53 21.75
C ASN A 17 3.43 -7.23 21.40
N CYS A 18 2.77 -6.44 22.24
CA CYS A 18 1.52 -5.80 21.89
C CYS A 18 1.84 -4.78 20.81
N ALA A 19 1.71 -5.18 19.54
CA ALA A 19 1.73 -4.23 18.45
C ALA A 19 0.56 -3.27 18.65
N THR A 20 0.87 -2.01 18.94
CA THR A 20 -0.09 -0.92 18.87
C THR A 20 -0.73 -0.95 17.48
N ALA A 21 -2.06 -1.12 17.41
CA ALA A 21 -2.77 -1.01 16.14
C ALA A 21 -2.44 0.34 15.52
N ALA A 22 -1.65 0.32 14.44
CA ALA A 22 -1.52 1.47 13.56
C ALA A 22 -2.92 1.83 13.02
N ASP A 23 -3.12 3.08 12.59
CA ASP A 23 -4.38 3.50 11.97
C ASP A 23 -4.90 2.42 11.03
N SER A 24 -6.15 2.03 11.19
CA SER A 24 -6.76 0.85 10.54
C SER A 24 -7.01 1.02 9.04
N ASN A 25 -6.43 2.05 8.44
CA ASN A 25 -6.50 2.35 7.02
C ASN A 25 -5.08 2.36 6.46
N GLU A 26 -4.72 1.44 5.58
CA GLU A 26 -3.42 1.39 4.92
C GLU A 26 -3.46 0.45 3.71
N PHE A 27 -2.53 0.67 2.77
CA PHE A 27 -2.31 -0.29 1.67
C PHE A 27 -1.43 -1.45 2.13
N ILE A 28 -1.87 -2.66 1.78
CA ILE A 28 -1.11 -3.91 1.91
C ILE A 28 -0.42 -4.24 0.57
N SER A 29 -0.99 -3.82 -0.56
CA SER A 29 -0.41 -3.92 -1.90
C SER A 29 -0.85 -2.72 -2.75
N PRO A 30 0.05 -2.03 -3.46
CA PRO A 30 1.48 -2.34 -3.63
C PRO A 30 2.34 -2.10 -2.39
N ASN A 31 3.41 -2.91 -2.26
CA ASN A 31 4.36 -2.85 -1.14
C ASN A 31 5.54 -1.93 -1.44
N PHE A 32 6.01 -1.21 -0.42
CA PHE A 32 7.29 -0.51 -0.51
C PHE A 32 8.41 -1.54 -0.61
N GLN A 33 9.12 -1.61 -1.74
CA GLN A 33 10.40 -2.32 -1.77
C GLN A 33 11.49 -1.27 -1.61
N SER A 34 12.11 -1.23 -0.43
CA SER A 34 13.26 -0.38 -0.19
C SER A 34 14.52 -1.10 -0.68
N SER A 35 15.25 -0.55 -1.64
CA SER A 35 16.66 -0.91 -1.84
C SER A 35 17.59 0.13 -1.21
N LEU A 36 18.65 -0.33 -0.55
CA LEU A 36 19.69 0.54 0.01
C LEU A 36 20.34 1.35 -1.13
N ASN A 37 20.48 2.67 -0.95
CA ASN A 37 21.21 3.62 -1.81
C ASN A 37 20.56 4.04 -3.15
N THR A 38 19.27 3.87 -3.32
CA THR A 38 18.65 4.11 -4.65
C THR A 38 17.62 5.24 -4.70
N GLY A 39 17.41 5.97 -3.60
CA GLY A 39 16.48 7.11 -3.53
C GLY A 39 15.02 6.71 -3.26
N ARG A 40 14.11 7.69 -3.25
CA ARG A 40 12.68 7.51 -2.85
C ARG A 40 11.89 6.55 -3.76
N PHE A 41 12.35 6.33 -4.99
CA PHE A 41 11.61 5.61 -6.03
C PHE A 41 12.27 4.31 -6.47
N ALA A 42 13.15 3.74 -5.66
CA ALA A 42 13.93 2.60 -6.10
C ALA A 42 13.77 1.38 -5.21
N GLY A 43 13.74 0.23 -5.91
CA GLY A 43 12.98 -0.93 -5.47
C GLY A 43 11.49 -0.80 -5.79
N VAL A 44 11.06 0.22 -6.54
CA VAL A 44 9.66 0.34 -6.97
C VAL A 44 9.30 -0.78 -7.96
N SER A 45 8.18 -1.47 -7.71
CA SER A 45 7.69 -2.52 -8.62
C SER A 45 7.24 -1.88 -9.93
N ALA A 46 7.97 -2.11 -11.03
CA ALA A 46 7.53 -1.67 -12.35
C ALA A 46 6.41 -2.58 -12.86
N TRP A 47 5.28 -1.99 -13.22
CA TRP A 47 4.12 -2.72 -13.74
C TRP A 47 3.87 -2.39 -15.21
N ASP A 48 3.86 -3.43 -16.05
CA ASP A 48 3.53 -3.27 -17.46
C ASP A 48 2.03 -2.98 -17.65
N LEU A 49 1.72 -2.07 -18.58
CA LEU A 49 0.35 -1.76 -18.97
C LEU A 49 -0.40 -3.03 -19.40
N GLY A 50 -1.65 -3.14 -18.94
CA GLY A 50 -2.52 -4.29 -19.23
C GLY A 50 -2.35 -5.48 -18.31
N LEU A 51 -1.32 -5.52 -17.44
CA LEU A 51 -1.21 -6.56 -16.42
C LEU A 51 -2.28 -6.39 -15.34
N SER A 52 -2.77 -7.50 -14.81
CA SER A 52 -3.66 -7.50 -13.65
C SER A 52 -2.86 -7.53 -12.36
N GLN A 53 -3.04 -6.53 -11.50
CA GLN A 53 -2.36 -6.40 -10.23
C GLN A 53 -3.36 -6.48 -9.08
N LEU A 54 -2.98 -7.18 -8.00
CA LEU A 54 -3.77 -7.20 -6.79
C LEU A 54 -3.55 -5.89 -6.02
N ILE A 55 -4.61 -5.12 -5.87
CA ILE A 55 -4.66 -3.99 -4.96
C ILE A 55 -5.31 -4.49 -3.67
N ALA A 56 -4.61 -4.33 -2.55
CA ALA A 56 -5.07 -4.80 -1.25
C ALA A 56 -4.81 -3.73 -0.21
N PHE A 57 -5.76 -3.52 0.69
CA PHE A 57 -5.73 -2.47 1.69
C PHE A 57 -6.66 -2.84 2.84
N GLN A 58 -6.40 -2.33 4.02
CA GLN A 58 -7.39 -2.33 5.09
C GLN A 58 -8.01 -0.94 5.17
N SER A 59 -9.28 -0.89 5.54
CA SER A 59 -9.99 0.36 5.79
C SER A 59 -11.14 0.10 6.78
N THR A 60 -11.31 1.02 7.72
CA THR A 60 -12.47 1.10 8.61
C THR A 60 -13.48 2.15 8.16
N TRP A 61 -13.26 2.79 7.01
CA TRP A 61 -14.23 3.71 6.43
C TRP A 61 -15.32 2.92 5.70
N ASP A 62 -16.58 3.22 6.03
CA ASP A 62 -17.74 2.66 5.34
C ASP A 62 -17.87 3.21 3.90
N GLU A 63 -17.29 4.40 3.66
CA GLU A 63 -17.27 5.07 2.36
C GLU A 63 -15.87 5.57 2.04
N TYR A 64 -15.31 5.16 0.90
CA TYR A 64 -13.98 5.55 0.50
C TYR A 64 -13.80 5.50 -1.01
N LYS A 65 -12.71 6.12 -1.47
CA LYS A 65 -12.32 6.17 -2.87
C LYS A 65 -10.85 5.81 -3.00
N ILE A 66 -10.52 5.14 -4.11
CA ILE A 66 -9.14 4.92 -4.53
C ILE A 66 -8.93 5.62 -5.87
N GLU A 67 -7.93 6.50 -5.89
CA GLU A 67 -7.55 7.30 -7.05
C GLU A 67 -6.16 6.91 -7.53
N LEU A 68 -5.92 7.01 -8.83
CA LEU A 68 -4.57 6.89 -9.41
C LEU A 68 -3.93 8.27 -9.49
N TRP A 69 -2.70 8.40 -9.02
CA TRP A 69 -1.94 9.64 -9.04
C TRP A 69 -0.56 9.43 -9.68
N GLN A 70 -0.10 10.43 -10.41
CA GLN A 70 1.24 10.49 -11.02
C GLN A 70 2.10 11.49 -10.28
N GLN A 71 3.28 11.05 -9.82
CA GLN A 71 4.24 11.91 -9.16
C GLN A 71 4.94 12.80 -10.19
N ASN A 72 5.00 14.11 -9.93
CA ASN A 72 5.88 15.01 -10.64
C ASN A 72 7.27 15.01 -9.97
N LEU A 73 8.30 14.70 -10.75
CA LEU A 73 9.67 14.53 -10.26
C LEU A 73 10.42 15.87 -10.15
N ASP A 74 9.96 16.92 -10.83
CA ASP A 74 10.65 18.20 -10.89
C ASP A 74 10.23 19.16 -9.77
N VAL A 75 8.94 19.17 -9.41
CA VAL A 75 8.34 20.16 -8.49
C VAL A 75 7.76 19.55 -7.20
N GLY A 76 7.92 18.25 -6.99
CA GLY A 76 7.54 17.59 -5.73
C GLY A 76 6.02 17.59 -5.45
N ASN A 77 5.19 17.65 -6.50
CA ASN A 77 3.73 17.52 -6.42
C ASN A 77 3.26 16.26 -7.16
N ALA A 78 1.94 16.01 -7.17
CA ALA A 78 1.34 14.91 -7.93
C ALA A 78 0.08 15.38 -8.64
N THR A 79 -0.29 14.70 -9.72
CA THR A 79 -1.51 14.96 -10.49
C THR A 79 -2.41 13.73 -10.46
N SER A 80 -3.71 13.92 -10.22
CA SER A 80 -4.68 12.83 -10.20
C SER A 80 -5.14 12.47 -11.60
N SER A 81 -5.50 11.19 -11.78
CA SER A 81 -6.27 10.73 -12.92
C SER A 81 -7.66 11.38 -12.93
N PRO A 82 -8.24 11.69 -14.11
CA PRO A 82 -9.63 12.10 -14.24
C PRO A 82 -10.61 10.94 -14.01
N THR A 83 -10.16 9.69 -14.15
CA THR A 83 -10.98 8.48 -13.91
C THR A 83 -10.62 7.85 -12.57
N LEU A 84 -11.65 7.48 -11.81
CA LEU A 84 -11.51 6.84 -10.53
C LEU A 84 -11.14 5.35 -10.68
N VAL A 85 -10.29 4.84 -9.78
CA VAL A 85 -9.92 3.41 -9.77
C VAL A 85 -11.02 2.60 -9.10
N TYR A 86 -11.51 3.08 -7.95
CA TYR A 86 -12.50 2.38 -7.15
C TYR A 86 -13.30 3.35 -6.26
N GLU A 87 -14.57 3.05 -6.03
CA GLU A 87 -15.46 3.76 -5.10
C GLU A 87 -16.23 2.74 -4.26
N GLN A 88 -16.32 3.02 -2.97
CA GLN A 88 -17.14 2.31 -2.00
C GLN A 88 -18.19 3.26 -1.42
N ASP A 89 -19.46 2.84 -1.48
CA ASP A 89 -20.58 3.51 -0.83
C ASP A 89 -21.01 2.78 0.45
N ALA A 90 -21.73 3.51 1.32
CA ALA A 90 -22.17 3.01 2.61
C ALA A 90 -23.20 1.89 2.46
N GLY A 91 -23.08 0.86 3.30
CA GLY A 91 -24.05 -0.23 3.38
C GLY A 91 -23.83 -1.36 2.38
N ASP A 92 -22.86 -1.22 1.47
CA ASP A 92 -22.39 -2.29 0.60
C ASP A 92 -21.39 -3.21 1.32
N TYR A 93 -21.10 -4.37 0.73
CA TYR A 93 -19.95 -5.18 1.15
C TYR A 93 -18.68 -4.34 1.01
N LEU A 94 -17.76 -4.41 1.99
CA LEU A 94 -16.51 -3.66 2.02
C LEU A 94 -15.35 -4.54 1.51
N PRO A 95 -15.10 -4.63 0.19
CA PRO A 95 -13.94 -5.34 -0.31
C PRO A 95 -12.67 -4.60 0.10
N GLN A 96 -11.76 -5.33 0.73
CA GLN A 96 -10.44 -4.85 1.11
C GLN A 96 -9.35 -5.27 0.09
N SER A 97 -9.79 -5.75 -1.07
CA SER A 97 -8.93 -6.01 -2.21
C SER A 97 -9.71 -6.13 -3.51
N PHE A 98 -9.05 -5.86 -4.62
CA PHE A 98 -9.55 -6.09 -5.97
C PHE A 98 -8.39 -6.26 -6.94
N TYR A 99 -8.67 -6.89 -8.08
CA TYR A 99 -7.72 -6.93 -9.19
C TYR A 99 -7.92 -5.71 -10.08
N TRP A 100 -6.84 -4.97 -10.32
CA TRP A 100 -6.80 -3.80 -11.17
C TRP A 100 -5.96 -4.07 -12.41
N THR A 101 -6.49 -3.72 -13.58
CA THR A 101 -5.70 -3.72 -14.82
C THR A 101 -4.87 -2.45 -14.89
N VAL A 102 -3.54 -2.60 -15.00
CA VAL A 102 -2.59 -1.51 -15.03
C VAL A 102 -2.86 -0.61 -16.24
N GLN A 103 -3.23 0.62 -15.96
CA GLN A 103 -3.57 1.63 -16.97
C GLN A 103 -3.33 3.04 -16.43
N THR A 104 -3.26 4.03 -17.32
CA THR A 104 -2.94 5.41 -16.94
C THR A 104 -4.15 6.33 -16.87
N TYR A 105 -5.32 5.87 -17.31
CA TYR A 105 -6.54 6.69 -17.37
C TYR A 105 -6.29 8.07 -18.01
N GLU A 106 -5.66 8.08 -19.18
CA GLU A 106 -5.34 9.29 -19.96
C GLU A 106 -4.25 10.19 -19.35
N ILE A 107 -3.68 9.82 -18.19
CA ILE A 107 -2.45 10.45 -17.70
C ILE A 107 -1.32 10.18 -18.71
N GLN A 108 -0.61 11.24 -19.05
CA GLN A 108 0.50 11.21 -20.00
C GLN A 108 1.77 10.69 -19.33
N LEU A 109 2.19 9.48 -19.73
CA LEU A 109 3.44 8.85 -19.27
C LEU A 109 4.71 9.70 -19.41
N PRO A 110 4.87 10.55 -20.45
CA PRO A 110 6.08 11.37 -20.60
C PRO A 110 6.35 12.33 -19.43
N ASN A 111 5.35 12.66 -18.60
CA ASN A 111 5.54 13.52 -17.43
C ASN A 111 6.29 12.80 -16.30
N SER A 112 6.01 11.51 -16.11
CA SER A 112 6.65 10.65 -15.11
C SER A 112 6.13 9.21 -15.23
N PRO A 113 6.99 8.18 -15.16
CA PRO A 113 6.54 6.80 -15.08
C PRO A 113 6.18 6.37 -13.64
N VAL A 114 6.18 7.28 -12.67
CA VAL A 114 5.97 6.96 -11.25
C VAL A 114 4.54 7.25 -10.84
N PHE A 115 3.81 6.19 -10.46
CA PHE A 115 2.43 6.24 -10.02
C PHE A 115 2.27 5.75 -8.58
N PHE A 116 1.15 6.10 -7.96
CA PHE A 116 0.70 5.56 -6.68
C PHE A 116 -0.82 5.63 -6.58
N PHE A 117 -1.38 4.86 -5.65
CA PHE A 117 -2.77 4.97 -5.28
C PHE A 117 -2.96 5.85 -4.06
N TRP A 118 -4.09 6.53 -4.03
CA TRP A 118 -4.49 7.35 -2.90
C TRP A 118 -5.86 6.86 -2.41
N LEU A 119 -5.87 6.28 -1.22
CA LEU A 119 -7.06 5.86 -0.48
C LEU A 119 -7.52 7.05 0.36
N ARG A 120 -8.77 7.48 0.21
CA ARG A 120 -9.34 8.62 0.94
C ARG A 120 -10.77 8.32 1.37
N ASP A 121 -11.17 8.88 2.51
CA ASP A 121 -12.59 8.87 2.88
C ASP A 121 -13.39 9.73 1.89
N LYS A 122 -14.69 9.46 1.77
CA LYS A 122 -15.56 10.17 0.81
C LYS A 122 -15.56 11.69 1.00
N ASN A 123 -15.36 12.16 2.24
CA ASN A 123 -15.33 13.58 2.58
C ASN A 123 -13.92 14.20 2.54
N SER A 124 -12.89 13.41 2.24
CA SER A 124 -11.51 13.88 2.08
C SER A 124 -10.89 14.51 3.32
N HIS A 125 -11.33 14.08 4.51
CA HIS A 125 -10.73 14.47 5.77
C HIS A 125 -9.49 13.65 6.12
N SER A 126 -9.40 12.41 5.63
CA SER A 126 -8.29 11.50 5.94
C SER A 126 -7.90 10.66 4.73
N GLN A 127 -6.63 10.29 4.67
CA GLN A 127 -6.07 9.69 3.49
C GLN A 127 -4.78 8.90 3.75
N GLN A 128 -4.50 7.95 2.86
CA GLN A 128 -3.30 7.12 2.86
C GLN A 128 -2.82 6.89 1.43
N SER A 129 -1.51 6.94 1.22
CA SER A 129 -0.89 6.64 -0.08
C SER A 129 -0.35 5.21 -0.10
N SER A 130 -0.46 4.53 -1.22
CA SER A 130 0.26 3.29 -1.44
C SER A 130 1.76 3.52 -1.63
N ALA A 131 2.51 2.43 -1.78
CA ALA A 131 3.84 2.51 -2.39
C ALA A 131 3.75 2.98 -3.85
N PHE A 132 4.86 3.53 -4.35
CA PHE A 132 5.00 3.87 -5.77
C PHE A 132 5.17 2.60 -6.63
N PHE A 133 4.80 2.70 -7.91
CA PHE A 133 4.95 1.69 -8.98
C PHE A 133 5.16 2.36 -10.34
#